data_AF-A0A1G1G4Q6-F1
#
_entry.id   AF-A0A1G1G4Q6-F1
#
_cell.length_a   1.000
_cell.length_b   1.000
_cell.length_c   1.000
_cell.angle_alpha   90.00
_cell.angle_beta   90.00
_cell.angle_gamma   90.00
#
_symmetry.space_group_name_H-M   'P 1'
#
loop_
_entity.id
_entity.type
_entity.pdbx_description
1 polymer ?
#
loop_
_entity_poly.entity_id
_entity_poly.type
_entity_poly.pdbx_seq_one_letter_code
_entity_poly.pdbx_strand_id
1 'polypeptide(L)'
;MIEWAWDPPKLIKDFKNFLRSVYDIEHIISSAEYRERCEYTLHAYPLVMNISKSFLKATKDIEEAHNIPIPDYGKAICFPYRFLRKPSVSTMQGQGGEKLSNALDEIFFTGLNFHFFWSTFPTRKEYQNVDVDALKSKWLLEALLADKTMGRFYQGQGGQMANNIFAVRYSTTCEPLLKEEIKISFFKRGMCKSFFRNIYWAGALLGVQYDMATK
;
A
#
# COMPACT_ATOMS: atom_id res chain seq x y z
N MET A 1 11.99 -13.45 15.11
CA MET A 1 11.60 -12.35 14.19
C MET A 1 11.39 -12.97 12.82
N ILE A 2 10.17 -12.94 12.29
CA ILE A 2 9.94 -13.33 10.90
C ILE A 2 10.25 -12.09 10.07
N GLU A 3 11.42 -12.04 9.43
CA GLU A 3 11.63 -11.16 8.30
C GLU A 3 10.63 -11.60 7.23
N TRP A 4 9.51 -10.88 7.11
CA TRP A 4 8.78 -10.88 5.86
C TRP A 4 9.70 -10.20 4.84
N ALA A 5 10.49 -11.00 4.13
CA ALA A 5 11.15 -10.57 2.92
C ALA A 5 10.02 -10.26 1.93
N TRP A 6 9.66 -8.99 1.81
CA TRP A 6 8.86 -8.49 0.70
C TRP A 6 9.64 -8.83 -0.58
N ASP A 7 9.38 -10.00 -1.16
CA ASP A 7 10.04 -10.51 -2.34
C ASP A 7 9.39 -9.88 -3.58
N PRO A 8 10.04 -8.92 -4.28
CA PRO A 8 9.39 -8.16 -5.34
C PRO A 8 8.83 -9.03 -6.48
N PRO A 9 9.57 -10.01 -7.03
CA PRO A 9 9.01 -11.00 -7.95
C PRO A 9 7.70 -11.65 -7.47
N LYS A 10 7.63 -12.05 -6.19
CA LYS A 10 6.43 -12.66 -5.62
C LYS A 10 5.28 -11.65 -5.54
N LEU A 11 5.52 -10.43 -5.05
CA LEU A 11 4.50 -9.38 -4.96
C LEU A 11 3.90 -9.04 -6.33
N ILE A 12 4.75 -8.92 -7.35
CA ILE A 12 4.30 -8.67 -8.74
C ILE A 12 3.49 -9.86 -9.26
N LYS A 13 3.95 -11.10 -9.03
CA LYS A 13 3.26 -12.32 -9.46
C LYS A 13 1.89 -12.46 -8.80
N ASP A 14 1.81 -12.26 -7.49
CA ASP A 14 0.57 -12.36 -6.72
C ASP A 14 -0.43 -11.28 -7.15
N PHE A 15 0.04 -10.06 -7.42
CA PHE A 15 -0.80 -9.01 -7.97
C PHE A 15 -1.31 -9.34 -9.38
N LYS A 16 -0.46 -9.84 -10.28
CA LYS A 16 -0.87 -10.29 -11.63
C LYS A 16 -1.93 -11.39 -11.57
N ASN A 17 -1.73 -12.39 -10.72
CA ASN A 17 -2.69 -13.48 -10.54
C ASN A 17 -4.04 -12.96 -10.03
N PHE A 18 -4.01 -12.03 -9.09
CA PHE A 18 -5.22 -11.35 -8.63
C PHE A 18 -5.90 -10.59 -9.76
N LEU A 19 -5.17 -9.79 -10.54
CA LEU A 19 -5.79 -9.05 -11.65
C LEU A 19 -6.44 -9.99 -12.66
N ARG A 20 -5.81 -11.12 -13.00
CA ARG A 20 -6.40 -12.15 -13.87
C ARG A 20 -7.69 -12.75 -13.33
N SER A 21 -7.85 -12.83 -12.01
CA SER A 21 -9.10 -13.31 -11.41
C SER A 21 -10.25 -12.31 -11.47
N VAL A 22 -9.97 -11.04 -11.75
CA VAL A 22 -10.96 -9.95 -11.73
C VAL A 22 -11.18 -9.34 -13.13
N TYR A 23 -10.16 -9.39 -14.00
CA TYR A 23 -10.12 -8.72 -15.29
C TYR A 23 -9.47 -9.58 -16.37
N ASP A 24 -9.92 -9.42 -17.61
CA ASP A 24 -9.15 -9.87 -18.78
C ASP A 24 -8.06 -8.84 -19.08
N ILE A 25 -6.83 -9.17 -18.69
CA ILE A 25 -5.65 -8.31 -18.83
C ILE A 25 -4.58 -8.91 -19.75
N GLU A 26 -4.87 -10.00 -20.47
CA GLU A 26 -3.84 -10.69 -21.27
C GLU A 26 -3.32 -9.81 -22.41
N HIS A 27 -4.18 -8.99 -22.99
CA HIS A 27 -3.78 -7.98 -23.98
C HIS A 27 -2.84 -6.90 -23.39
N ILE A 28 -2.99 -6.56 -22.10
CA ILE A 28 -2.12 -5.61 -21.40
C ILE A 28 -0.78 -6.29 -21.07
N ILE A 29 -0.81 -7.48 -20.46
CA ILE A 29 0.39 -8.19 -20.01
C ILE A 29 1.30 -8.55 -21.19
N SER A 30 0.73 -8.88 -22.35
CA SER A 30 1.50 -9.23 -23.56
C SER A 30 2.12 -8.02 -24.27
N SER A 31 1.68 -6.79 -23.95
CA SER A 31 2.21 -5.58 -24.59
C SER A 31 3.70 -5.36 -24.29
N ALA A 32 4.42 -4.77 -25.25
CA ALA A 32 5.82 -4.39 -25.05
C ALA A 32 5.98 -3.34 -23.94
N GLU A 33 5.07 -2.36 -23.89
CA GLU A 33 5.03 -1.31 -22.86
C GLU A 33 4.91 -1.90 -21.44
N TYR A 34 4.12 -2.95 -21.27
CA TYR A 34 4.00 -3.61 -19.96
C TYR A 34 5.26 -4.40 -19.57
N ARG A 35 5.91 -5.06 -20.54
CA ARG A 35 7.18 -5.77 -20.29
C ARG A 35 8.27 -4.81 -19.86
N GLU A 36 8.44 -3.70 -20.57
CA GLU A 36 9.38 -2.64 -20.21
C GLU A 36 9.09 -2.07 -18.81
N ARG A 37 7.81 -1.80 -18.50
CA ARG A 37 7.39 -1.38 -17.15
C ARG A 37 7.78 -2.37 -16.05
N CYS A 38 7.62 -3.67 -16.29
CA CYS A 38 7.98 -4.70 -15.32
C CYS A 38 9.47 -4.68 -14.99
N GLU A 39 10.34 -4.48 -15.98
CA GLU A 39 11.79 -4.42 -15.78
C GLU A 39 12.17 -3.23 -14.89
N TYR A 40 11.69 -2.02 -15.20
CA TYR A 40 11.96 -0.85 -14.34
C TYR A 40 11.36 -0.98 -12.94
N THR A 41 10.20 -1.63 -12.83
CA THR A 41 9.55 -1.87 -11.54
C THR A 41 10.42 -2.72 -10.62
N LEU A 42 11.11 -3.74 -11.14
CA LEU A 42 12.02 -4.57 -10.36
C LEU A 42 13.19 -3.75 -9.77
N HIS A 43 13.67 -2.73 -10.49
CA HIS A 43 14.70 -1.82 -9.99
C HIS A 43 14.16 -0.82 -8.96
N ALA A 44 12.89 -0.39 -9.08
CA ALA A 44 12.26 0.52 -8.14
C ALA A 44 11.98 -0.12 -6.77
N TYR A 45 11.64 -1.41 -6.76
CA TYR A 45 11.15 -2.12 -5.59
C TYR A 45 12.04 -2.03 -4.33
N PRO A 46 13.35 -2.28 -4.41
CA PRO A 46 14.24 -2.14 -3.25
C PRO A 46 14.20 -0.74 -2.63
N LEU A 47 14.14 0.31 -3.45
CA LEU A 47 14.09 1.70 -3.01
C LEU A 47 12.75 2.03 -2.33
N VAL A 48 11.63 1.74 -3.00
CA VAL A 48 10.29 2.03 -2.44
C VAL A 48 9.98 1.19 -1.21
N MET A 49 10.49 -0.04 -1.12
CA MET A 49 10.40 -0.86 0.09
C MET A 49 11.18 -0.27 1.26
N ASN A 50 12.39 0.25 1.01
CA ASN A 50 13.17 0.93 2.05
C ASN A 50 12.43 2.18 2.57
N ILE A 51 11.82 2.95 1.66
CA ILE A 51 11.01 4.12 2.00
C ILE A 51 9.77 3.73 2.82
N SER A 52 9.03 2.69 2.39
CA SER A 52 7.77 2.29 3.00
C SER A 52 7.91 1.61 4.36
N LYS A 53 9.11 1.09 4.69
CA LYS A 53 9.35 0.31 5.92
C LYS A 53 8.92 1.03 7.19
N SER A 54 9.33 2.29 7.36
CA SER A 54 8.98 3.09 8.55
C SER A 54 7.47 3.34 8.63
N PHE A 55 6.82 3.61 7.49
CA PHE A 55 5.38 3.83 7.43
C PHE A 55 4.60 2.56 7.79
N LEU A 56 4.94 1.42 7.19
CA LEU A 56 4.26 0.15 7.47
C LEU A 56 4.49 -0.34 8.90
N LYS A 57 5.63 -0.03 9.51
CA LYS A 57 5.84 -0.24 10.95
C LYS A 57 4.92 0.66 11.78
N ALA A 58 4.84 1.95 11.46
CA ALA A 58 3.99 2.91 12.14
C ALA A 58 2.48 2.55 12.04
N THR A 59 2.03 1.90 10.97
CA THR A 59 0.63 1.45 10.88
C THR A 59 0.31 0.30 11.83
N LYS A 60 1.34 -0.38 12.36
CA LYS A 60 1.24 -1.61 13.16
C LYS A 60 1.65 -1.42 14.62
N ASP A 61 2.40 -0.37 14.94
CA ASP A 61 2.97 -0.13 16.26
C ASP A 61 2.99 1.37 16.59
N ILE A 62 2.44 1.74 17.75
CA ILE A 62 2.33 3.12 18.20
C ILE A 62 3.69 3.74 18.53
N GLU A 63 4.66 2.97 19.01
CA GLU A 63 6.01 3.47 19.32
C GLU A 63 6.75 3.84 18.03
N GLU A 64 6.70 2.96 17.03
CA GLU A 64 7.23 3.24 15.69
C GLU A 64 6.52 4.46 15.06
N ALA A 65 5.23 4.62 15.33
CA ALA A 65 4.47 5.75 14.82
C ALA A 65 4.80 7.08 15.53
N HIS A 66 5.21 7.06 16.79
CA HIS A 66 5.69 8.25 17.51
C HIS A 66 7.08 8.71 17.06
N ASN A 67 7.87 7.85 16.41
CA ASN A 67 9.16 8.23 15.83
C ASN A 67 9.02 9.14 14.61
N ILE A 68 7.81 9.32 14.09
CA ILE A 68 7.54 10.21 12.95
C ILE A 68 7.28 11.61 13.51
N PRO A 69 8.07 12.63 13.09
CA PRO A 69 8.11 13.95 13.73
C PRO A 69 6.91 14.83 13.33
N ILE A 70 5.70 14.31 13.49
CA ILE A 70 4.44 14.98 13.19
C ILE A 70 3.54 14.82 14.44
N PRO A 71 3.10 15.92 15.08
CA PRO A 71 2.24 15.85 16.26
C PRO A 71 0.97 15.03 16.02
N ASP A 72 0.59 14.20 17.01
CA ASP A 72 -0.57 13.30 16.97
C ASP A 72 -0.63 12.28 15.81
N TYR A 73 0.43 12.21 14.99
CA TYR A 73 0.56 11.29 13.87
C TYR A 73 0.39 9.84 14.28
N GLY A 74 1.04 9.46 15.39
CA GLY A 74 1.08 8.07 15.83
C GLY A 74 -0.32 7.49 16.06
N LYS A 75 -1.20 8.26 16.69
CA LYS A 75 -2.57 7.84 17.00
C LYS A 75 -3.45 7.73 15.75
N ALA A 76 -3.17 8.53 14.73
CA ALA A 76 -3.94 8.56 13.49
C ALA A 76 -3.58 7.40 12.55
N ILE A 77 -2.29 7.04 12.49
CA ILE A 77 -1.78 6.05 11.53
C ILE A 77 -1.70 4.63 12.12
N CYS A 78 -1.56 4.46 13.43
CA CYS A 78 -1.44 3.12 14.04
C CYS A 78 -2.82 2.45 14.15
N PHE A 79 -3.06 1.40 13.35
CA PHE A 79 -4.35 0.72 13.30
C PHE A 79 -4.73 0.08 14.65
N PRO A 80 -3.87 -0.74 15.30
CA PRO A 80 -4.21 -1.38 16.57
C PRO A 80 -4.56 -0.35 17.64
N TYR A 81 -3.82 0.75 17.70
CA TYR A 81 -4.08 1.81 18.67
C TYR A 81 -5.41 2.49 18.39
N ARG A 82 -5.61 2.94 17.14
CA ARG A 82 -6.76 3.71 16.71
C ARG A 82 -8.09 2.97 16.85
N PHE A 83 -8.14 1.69 16.48
CA PHE A 83 -9.40 0.95 16.40
C PHE A 83 -9.60 -0.04 17.54
N LEU A 84 -8.51 -0.58 18.10
CA LEU A 84 -8.52 -1.67 19.07
C LEU A 84 -8.01 -1.27 20.46
N ARG A 85 -7.47 -0.05 20.62
CA ARG A 85 -6.82 0.43 21.85
C ARG A 85 -5.68 -0.50 22.29
N LYS A 86 -4.94 -1.05 21.32
CA LYS A 86 -3.75 -1.89 21.54
C LYS A 86 -2.50 -1.12 21.09
N PRO A 87 -1.37 -1.21 21.80
CA PRO A 87 -0.16 -0.49 21.39
C PRO A 87 0.39 -0.99 20.04
N SER A 88 0.28 -2.29 19.76
CA SER A 88 0.78 -2.86 18.52
C SER A 88 0.08 -4.17 18.13
N VAL A 89 0.29 -4.62 16.89
CA VAL A 89 -0.16 -5.93 16.41
C VAL A 89 0.42 -7.09 17.21
N SER A 90 1.63 -6.96 17.77
CA SER A 90 2.29 -8.03 18.53
C SER A 90 1.66 -8.25 19.91
N THR A 91 0.94 -7.26 20.42
CA THR A 91 0.19 -7.38 21.69
C THR A 91 -1.21 -7.98 21.55
N MET A 92 -1.63 -8.31 20.32
CA MET A 92 -2.90 -8.96 20.06
C MET A 92 -2.78 -10.47 20.34
N GLN A 93 -3.82 -11.06 20.92
CA GLN A 93 -3.85 -12.49 21.21
C GLN A 93 -4.16 -13.30 19.95
N GLY A 94 -3.56 -14.50 19.83
CA GLY A 94 -3.78 -15.43 18.72
C GLY A 94 -3.19 -14.95 17.39
N GLN A 95 -3.74 -15.42 16.28
CA GLN A 95 -3.26 -15.09 14.93
C GLN A 95 -3.74 -13.74 14.40
N GLY A 96 -4.64 -13.05 15.10
CA GLY A 96 -5.27 -11.82 14.62
C GLY A 96 -4.28 -10.68 14.38
N GLY A 97 -3.23 -10.57 15.19
CA GLY A 97 -2.17 -9.57 15.02
C GLY A 97 -1.34 -9.79 13.75
N GLU A 98 -0.92 -11.04 13.51
CA GLU A 98 -0.18 -11.41 12.31
C GLU A 98 -1.03 -11.19 11.04
N LYS A 99 -2.27 -11.67 11.04
CA LYS A 99 -3.18 -11.47 9.89
C LYS A 99 -3.47 -9.99 9.61
N LEU A 100 -3.60 -9.17 10.65
CA LEU A 100 -3.74 -7.72 10.49
C LEU A 100 -2.48 -7.09 9.91
N SER A 101 -1.30 -7.46 10.40
CA SER A 101 -0.02 -7.02 9.83
C SER A 101 0.06 -7.34 8.33
N ASN A 102 -0.30 -8.58 7.96
CA ASN A 102 -0.26 -9.04 6.58
C ASN A 102 -1.28 -8.29 5.70
N ALA A 103 -2.50 -8.08 6.20
CA ALA A 103 -3.54 -7.34 5.48
C ALA A 103 -3.13 -5.87 5.23
N LEU A 104 -2.46 -5.23 6.19
CA LEU A 104 -1.94 -3.86 6.03
C LEU A 104 -0.87 -3.78 4.94
N ASP A 105 0.08 -4.72 4.94
CA ASP A 105 1.12 -4.80 3.91
C ASP A 105 0.54 -5.13 2.54
N GLU A 106 -0.34 -6.13 2.46
CA GLU A 106 -0.95 -6.57 1.21
C GLU A 106 -1.76 -5.43 0.56
N ILE A 107 -2.53 -4.67 1.35
CA ILE A 107 -3.28 -3.52 0.85
C ILE A 107 -2.36 -2.42 0.33
N PHE A 108 -1.29 -2.11 1.08
CA PHE A 108 -0.29 -1.14 0.66
C PHE A 108 0.36 -1.53 -0.67
N PHE A 109 0.89 -2.75 -0.75
CA PHE A 109 1.55 -3.26 -1.95
C PHE A 109 0.57 -3.46 -3.11
N THR A 110 -0.71 -3.71 -2.85
CA THR A 110 -1.73 -3.73 -3.92
C THR A 110 -1.85 -2.35 -4.57
N GLY A 111 -1.81 -1.27 -3.80
CA GLY A 111 -1.85 0.10 -4.33
C GLY A 111 -0.59 0.48 -5.09
N LEU A 112 0.58 0.16 -4.54
CA LEU A 112 1.87 0.37 -5.21
C LEU A 112 1.94 -0.40 -6.53
N ASN A 113 1.58 -1.69 -6.52
CA ASN A 113 1.55 -2.52 -7.71
C ASN A 113 0.54 -2.04 -8.74
N PHE A 114 -0.63 -1.56 -8.31
CA PHE A 114 -1.58 -0.98 -9.24
C PHE A 114 -0.95 0.20 -10.00
N HIS A 115 -0.25 1.10 -9.31
CA HIS A 115 0.44 2.21 -9.97
C HIS A 115 1.48 1.70 -10.98
N PHE A 116 2.37 0.79 -10.55
CA PHE A 116 3.42 0.24 -11.42
C PHE A 116 2.88 -0.56 -12.60
N PHE A 117 1.76 -1.25 -12.42
CA PHE A 117 1.05 -1.96 -13.49
C PHE A 117 0.40 -1.00 -14.48
N TRP A 118 -0.38 -0.04 -13.98
CA TRP A 118 -1.28 0.77 -14.79
C TRP A 118 -0.60 1.99 -15.42
N SER A 119 0.29 2.65 -14.69
CA SER A 119 0.87 3.94 -15.10
C SER A 119 2.23 3.79 -15.78
N THR A 120 2.40 4.49 -16.89
CA THR A 120 3.70 4.80 -17.52
C THR A 120 4.19 6.22 -17.26
N PHE A 121 3.38 7.02 -16.55
CA PHE A 121 3.70 8.39 -16.24
C PHE A 121 3.90 8.61 -14.74
N PRO A 122 5.01 9.27 -14.34
CA PRO A 122 6.21 9.57 -15.14
C PRO A 122 7.09 8.37 -15.56
N THR A 123 8.04 8.58 -16.49
CA THR A 123 8.97 7.53 -16.96
C THR A 123 10.04 7.19 -15.91
N ARG A 124 10.17 5.91 -15.57
CA ARG A 124 11.10 5.34 -14.57
C ARG A 124 12.56 5.18 -15.05
N LYS A 125 13.02 6.05 -15.96
CA LYS A 125 14.30 5.85 -16.66
C LYS A 125 15.52 6.26 -15.83
N GLU A 126 15.40 7.30 -15.01
CA GLU A 126 16.53 7.85 -14.24
C GLU A 126 16.48 7.48 -12.74
N TYR A 127 16.18 6.21 -12.43
CA TYR A 127 16.02 5.74 -11.05
C TYR A 127 17.27 5.94 -10.16
N GLN A 128 18.45 6.07 -10.76
CA GLN A 128 19.71 6.29 -10.05
C GLN A 128 19.83 7.69 -9.45
N ASN A 129 19.05 8.66 -9.96
CA ASN A 129 19.08 10.06 -9.54
C ASN A 129 18.12 10.38 -8.39
N VAL A 130 17.36 9.38 -7.92
CA VAL A 130 16.35 9.58 -6.87
C VAL A 130 17.04 9.83 -5.53
N ASP A 131 16.85 11.03 -4.99
CA ASP A 131 17.14 11.33 -3.59
C ASP A 131 16.09 10.61 -2.71
N VAL A 132 16.51 9.47 -2.17
CA VAL A 132 15.67 8.58 -1.36
C VAL A 132 15.20 9.25 -0.08
N ASP A 133 16.06 10.06 0.56
CA ASP A 133 15.74 10.68 1.84
C ASP A 133 14.78 11.86 1.67
N ALA A 134 14.97 12.66 0.62
CA ALA A 134 14.02 13.70 0.24
C ALA A 134 12.66 13.11 -0.15
N LEU A 135 12.66 12.05 -0.98
CA LEU A 135 11.45 11.34 -1.39
C LEU A 135 10.73 10.76 -0.17
N LYS A 136 11.44 10.08 0.73
CA LYS A 136 10.88 9.50 1.95
C LYS A 136 10.22 10.56 2.83
N SER A 137 10.92 11.67 3.06
CA SER A 137 10.45 12.75 3.94
C SER A 137 9.18 13.40 3.40
N LYS A 138 9.15 13.69 2.09
CA LYS A 138 7.97 14.25 1.42
C LYS A 138 6.80 13.26 1.41
N TRP A 139 7.06 12.02 0.98
CA TRP A 139 6.03 10.99 0.85
C TRP A 139 5.34 10.71 2.18
N LEU A 140 6.09 10.57 3.27
CA LEU A 140 5.56 10.20 4.58
C LEU A 140 4.52 11.20 5.10
N LEU A 141 4.72 12.49 4.84
CA LEU A 141 3.77 13.56 5.18
C LEU A 141 2.47 13.42 4.39
N GLU A 142 2.58 13.17 3.08
CA GLU A 142 1.42 13.07 2.19
C GLU A 142 0.66 11.75 2.32
N ALA A 143 1.33 10.67 2.75
CA ALA A 143 0.75 9.34 2.92
C ALA A 143 -0.46 9.32 3.88
N LEU A 144 -0.52 10.24 4.84
CA LEU A 144 -1.66 10.40 5.76
C LEU A 144 -2.97 10.79 5.07
N LEU A 145 -2.85 11.55 3.99
CA LEU A 145 -3.96 12.10 3.24
C LEU A 145 -3.98 11.53 1.82
N ALA A 146 -3.36 10.37 1.61
CA ALA A 146 -3.21 9.77 0.31
C ALA A 146 -4.56 9.52 -0.37
N ASP A 147 -5.61 9.15 0.38
CA ASP A 147 -6.97 9.01 -0.18
C ASP A 147 -7.48 10.33 -0.80
N LYS A 148 -7.16 11.46 -0.17
CA LYS A 148 -7.53 12.79 -0.68
C LYS A 148 -6.66 13.19 -1.87
N THR A 149 -5.36 12.93 -1.81
CA THR A 149 -4.40 13.25 -2.88
C THR A 149 -4.64 12.42 -4.14
N MET A 150 -4.85 11.12 -3.97
CA MET A 150 -4.94 10.15 -5.07
C MET A 150 -6.35 9.97 -5.61
N GLY A 151 -7.39 10.37 -4.88
CA GLY A 151 -8.79 10.11 -5.24
C GLY A 151 -9.23 10.66 -6.60
N ARG A 152 -8.46 11.57 -7.22
CA ARG A 152 -8.69 12.10 -8.57
C ARG A 152 -7.47 12.00 -9.50
N PHE A 153 -6.40 11.35 -9.05
CA PHE A 153 -5.18 11.22 -9.84
C PHE A 153 -5.43 10.34 -11.07
N TYR A 154 -6.01 9.17 -10.86
CA TYR A 154 -6.43 8.29 -11.95
C TYR A 154 -7.82 8.70 -12.45
N GLN A 155 -7.92 8.99 -13.76
CA GLN A 155 -9.18 9.36 -14.41
C GLN A 155 -9.67 8.24 -15.33
N GLY A 156 -10.95 8.30 -15.71
CA GLY A 156 -11.57 7.34 -16.61
C GLY A 156 -11.47 5.88 -16.13
N GLN A 157 -11.14 4.98 -17.06
CA GLN A 157 -11.05 3.53 -16.79
C GLN A 157 -10.02 3.20 -15.70
N GLY A 158 -8.90 3.93 -15.64
CA GLY A 158 -7.88 3.71 -14.61
C GLY A 158 -8.39 3.99 -13.20
N GLY A 159 -9.15 5.08 -13.03
CA GLY A 159 -9.76 5.41 -11.75
C GLY A 159 -10.81 4.37 -11.32
N GLN A 160 -11.62 3.88 -12.26
CA GLN A 160 -12.59 2.83 -11.99
C GLN A 160 -11.90 1.52 -11.60
N MET A 161 -10.86 1.12 -12.33
CA MET A 161 -10.08 -0.08 -12.06
C MET A 161 -9.39 -0.03 -10.69
N ALA A 162 -8.75 1.09 -10.36
CA ALA A 162 -8.11 1.30 -9.06
C ALA A 162 -9.08 1.08 -7.89
N ASN A 163 -10.25 1.73 -7.97
CA ASN A 163 -11.27 1.62 -6.93
C ASN A 163 -11.85 0.21 -6.80
N ASN A 164 -12.07 -0.48 -7.93
CA ASN A 164 -12.57 -1.84 -7.92
C ASN A 164 -11.52 -2.84 -7.39
N ILE A 165 -10.24 -2.68 -7.76
CA ILE A 165 -9.13 -3.47 -7.19
C ILE A 165 -9.11 -3.35 -5.67
N PHE A 166 -9.18 -2.12 -5.14
CA PHE A 166 -9.28 -1.90 -3.71
C PHE A 166 -10.52 -2.57 -3.11
N ALA A 167 -11.69 -2.37 -3.73
CA ALA A 167 -12.95 -2.91 -3.22
C ALA A 167 -12.93 -4.44 -3.11
N VAL A 168 -12.48 -5.13 -4.17
CA VAL A 168 -12.36 -6.60 -4.17
C VAL A 168 -11.33 -7.05 -3.15
N ARG A 169 -10.13 -6.46 -3.13
CA ARG A 169 -9.07 -6.84 -2.19
C ARG A 169 -9.49 -6.64 -0.74
N TYR A 170 -10.19 -5.54 -0.46
CA TYR A 170 -10.72 -5.27 0.88
C TYR A 170 -11.79 -6.31 1.27
N SER A 171 -12.74 -6.62 0.39
CA SER A 171 -13.84 -7.55 0.71
C SER A 171 -13.37 -9.01 0.83
N THR A 172 -12.31 -9.41 0.14
CA THR A 172 -11.78 -10.78 0.20
C THR A 172 -10.77 -11.00 1.32
N THR A 173 -9.92 -10.00 1.61
CA THR A 173 -8.83 -10.16 2.59
C THR A 173 -9.12 -9.46 3.92
N CYS A 174 -9.53 -8.19 3.88
CA CYS A 174 -9.62 -7.35 5.08
C CYS A 174 -10.94 -7.52 5.82
N GLU A 175 -12.06 -7.48 5.10
CA GLU A 175 -13.39 -7.50 5.71
C GLU A 175 -13.67 -8.78 6.52
N PRO A 176 -13.34 -10.00 6.04
CA PRO A 176 -13.51 -11.22 6.81
C PRO A 176 -12.66 -11.20 8.09
N LEU A 177 -11.39 -10.79 7.99
CA LEU A 177 -10.50 -10.61 9.14
C LEU A 177 -11.10 -9.67 10.20
N LEU A 178 -11.60 -8.50 9.78
CA LEU A 178 -12.19 -7.52 10.69
C LEU A 178 -13.48 -8.04 11.33
N LYS A 179 -14.28 -8.82 10.61
CA LYS A 179 -15.59 -9.31 11.05
C LYS A 179 -15.47 -10.53 11.97
N GLU A 180 -14.65 -11.50 11.59
CA GLU A 180 -14.68 -12.85 12.15
C GLU A 180 -13.61 -13.04 13.22
N GLU A 181 -12.41 -12.52 12.99
CA GLU A 181 -11.27 -12.71 13.91
C GLU A 181 -11.10 -11.53 14.86
N ILE A 182 -11.06 -10.30 14.34
CA ILE A 182 -10.90 -9.10 15.18
C ILE A 182 -12.23 -8.66 15.81
N LYS A 183 -13.37 -9.05 15.21
CA LYS A 183 -14.73 -8.77 15.70
C LYS A 183 -15.02 -7.28 15.88
N ILE A 184 -14.58 -6.46 14.93
CA ILE A 184 -14.90 -5.02 14.88
C ILE A 184 -16.38 -4.83 14.57
N SER A 185 -17.06 -3.93 15.31
CA SER A 185 -18.48 -3.61 15.11
C SER A 185 -18.75 -2.99 13.73
N PHE A 186 -19.97 -3.17 13.21
CA PHE A 186 -20.37 -2.73 11.87
C PHE A 186 -20.02 -1.25 11.58
N PHE A 187 -20.37 -0.34 12.50
CA PHE A 187 -20.06 1.09 12.36
C PHE A 187 -18.55 1.36 12.29
N LYS A 188 -17.75 0.67 13.11
CA LYS A 188 -16.29 0.81 13.08
C LYS A 188 -15.66 0.23 11.81
N ARG A 189 -16.28 -0.78 11.19
CA ARG A 189 -15.78 -1.35 9.91
C ARG A 189 -15.78 -0.33 8.77
N GLY A 190 -16.75 0.59 8.71
CA GLY A 190 -16.73 1.68 7.73
C GLY A 190 -15.52 2.61 7.87
N MET A 191 -15.15 2.93 9.11
CA MET A 191 -13.94 3.71 9.40
C MET A 191 -12.66 2.92 9.09
N CYS A 192 -12.63 1.62 9.38
CA CYS A 192 -11.52 0.74 9.01
C CYS A 192 -11.35 0.66 7.49
N LYS A 193 -12.45 0.54 6.72
CA LYS A 193 -12.40 0.55 5.25
C LYS A 193 -11.76 1.83 4.72
N SER A 194 -12.13 2.98 5.28
CA SER A 194 -11.53 4.27 4.90
C SER A 194 -10.04 4.33 5.25
N PHE A 195 -9.65 3.77 6.40
CA PHE A 195 -8.24 3.64 6.78
C PHE A 195 -7.47 2.75 5.79
N PHE A 196 -7.96 1.54 5.48
CA PHE A 196 -7.33 0.65 4.50
C PHE A 196 -7.27 1.28 3.11
N ARG A 197 -8.29 2.04 2.70
CA ARG A 197 -8.26 2.79 1.44
C ARG A 197 -7.14 3.84 1.43
N ASN A 198 -6.92 4.52 2.55
CA ASN A 198 -5.79 5.42 2.68
C ASN A 198 -4.44 4.68 2.58
N ILE A 199 -4.30 3.49 3.19
CA ILE A 199 -3.09 2.67 3.06
C ILE A 199 -2.86 2.22 1.61
N TYR A 200 -3.92 1.79 0.92
CA TYR A 200 -3.88 1.47 -0.52
C TYR A 200 -3.36 2.67 -1.33
N TRP A 201 -3.96 3.84 -1.13
CA TRP A 201 -3.53 5.04 -1.85
C TRP A 201 -2.15 5.54 -1.44
N ALA A 202 -1.70 5.31 -0.21
CA ALA A 202 -0.35 5.65 0.22
C ALA A 202 0.70 4.86 -0.57
N GLY A 203 0.42 3.58 -0.85
CA GLY A 203 1.24 2.75 -1.73
C GLY A 203 1.26 3.27 -3.17
N ALA A 204 0.09 3.60 -3.72
CA ALA A 204 0.00 4.16 -5.07
C ALA A 204 0.72 5.52 -5.19
N LEU A 205 0.56 6.39 -4.17
CA LEU A 205 1.21 7.69 -4.09
C LEU A 205 2.74 7.57 -4.03
N LEU A 206 3.26 6.56 -3.31
CA LEU A 206 4.71 6.29 -3.30
C LEU A 206 5.22 6.01 -4.71
N GLY A 207 4.49 5.19 -5.47
CA GLY A 207 4.80 4.93 -6.88
C GLY A 207 4.81 6.20 -7.72
N VAL A 208 3.78 7.05 -7.59
CA VAL A 208 3.70 8.33 -8.32
C VAL A 208 4.88 9.24 -7.98
N GLN A 209 5.18 9.43 -6.70
CA GLN A 209 6.25 10.33 -6.29
C GLN A 209 7.62 9.78 -6.66
N TYR A 210 7.80 8.45 -6.60
CA TYR A 210 9.00 7.80 -7.11
C TYR A 210 9.19 8.10 -8.60
N ASP A 211 8.17 7.84 -9.42
CA ASP A 211 8.21 8.14 -10.85
C ASP A 211 8.49 9.64 -11.10
N MET A 212 7.91 10.55 -10.30
CA MET A 212 8.21 11.99 -10.40
C MET A 212 9.65 12.35 -10.05
N ALA A 213 10.30 11.58 -9.18
CA ALA A 213 11.69 11.77 -8.79
C ALA A 213 12.69 11.13 -9.78
N THR A 214 12.22 10.30 -10.72
CA THR A 214 13.05 9.74 -11.80
C THR A 214 13.05 10.60 -13.07
N LYS A 215 12.69 11.88 -12.95
CA LYS A 215 12.66 12.87 -14.03
C LYS A 215 13.91 13.73 -14.06
#